data_AF-A0A7J7D270-F1
#
_entry.id   AF-A0A7J7D270-F1
#
_cell.length_a   1.000
_cell.length_b   1.000
_cell.length_c   1.000
_cell.angle_alpha   90.00
_cell.angle_beta   90.00
_cell.angle_gamma   90.00
#
_symmetry.space_group_name_H-M   'P 1'
#
loop_
_entity.id
_entity.type
_entity.pdbx_description
1 polymer ?
#
loop_
_entity_poly.entity_id
_entity_poly.type
_entity_poly.pdbx_seq_one_letter_code
_entity_poly.pdbx_strand_id
1 'polypeptide(L)'
;MAFSTRRGAVSGWANRLLPTSSAAKSKVPSSRKSRKRTVLINFFFANFVLIALSVSVLFLLTILLFGVPKPLSSPFKSHHSRVVNHRKPISRKPISDLNSSGAVVDITTKNLYDKIDFLDEDGGPWKQGWIVNYKGDEWDGEKLKVFVVPHSHNDPGWKLTVEEYYDQQSRHILDTIVETLSKDTRRKFIWEEMSYLERWWRDASEDKRESFSNLVKNGQLEIVGGGWVMNDEANSHFYAIIEQV
;
A
#
# COMPACT_ATOMS: atom_id res chain seq x y z
N MET A 1 28.38 51.07 -0.49
CA MET A 1 29.56 51.16 -1.38
C MET A 1 30.42 49.91 -1.18
N ALA A 2 31.36 49.62 -2.07
CA ALA A 2 31.83 48.24 -2.32
C ALA A 2 33.36 48.04 -2.18
N PHE A 3 33.77 46.76 -2.24
CA PHE A 3 35.13 46.22 -2.42
C PHE A 3 36.10 46.35 -1.22
N SER A 4 36.63 45.23 -0.66
CA SER A 4 37.76 44.36 -1.13
C SER A 4 39.06 44.75 -0.37
N THR A 5 40.02 43.90 0.02
CA THR A 5 40.72 42.86 -0.77
C THR A 5 41.37 41.78 0.14
N ARG A 6 42.37 41.02 -0.33
CA ARG A 6 42.68 39.61 0.04
C ARG A 6 44.21 39.32 0.01
N ARG A 7 44.67 38.23 0.66
CA ARG A 7 46.07 37.67 0.70
C ARG A 7 47.03 38.47 1.62
N GLY A 8 48.11 37.95 2.25
CA GLY A 8 48.76 36.62 2.37
C GLY A 8 50.25 36.82 2.81
N ALA A 9 51.09 35.85 3.22
CA ALA A 9 50.96 34.44 3.63
C ALA A 9 52.33 33.89 4.16
N VAL A 10 52.37 32.66 4.74
CA VAL A 10 53.55 31.78 5.02
C VAL A 10 54.55 32.17 6.15
N SER A 11 54.72 31.27 7.14
CA SER A 11 56.00 30.60 7.53
C SER A 11 56.03 30.12 9.00
N GLY A 12 56.78 29.04 9.31
CA GLY A 12 57.14 28.67 10.69
C GLY A 12 56.80 27.23 11.14
N TRP A 13 57.55 26.22 10.67
CA TRP A 13 57.67 24.93 11.35
C TRP A 13 58.84 24.97 12.34
N ALA A 14 58.67 24.41 13.56
CA ALA A 14 59.54 23.37 14.14
C ALA A 14 59.34 23.17 15.67
N ASN A 15 59.51 21.91 16.10
CA ASN A 15 59.97 21.45 17.42
C ASN A 15 59.18 21.81 18.70
N ARG A 16 58.42 20.84 19.23
CA ARG A 16 58.37 20.57 20.68
C ARG A 16 58.46 19.06 20.97
N LEU A 17 59.00 18.76 22.15
CA LEU A 17 59.56 17.47 22.56
C LEU A 17 58.53 16.53 23.19
N LEU A 18 58.86 15.24 23.22
CA LEU A 18 58.15 14.19 23.96
C LEU A 18 58.14 14.44 25.48
N PRO A 19 57.12 13.92 26.17
CA PRO A 19 57.36 13.25 27.46
C PRO A 19 56.79 11.82 27.52
N THR A 20 57.11 11.11 28.61
CA THR A 20 57.12 9.65 28.71
C THR A 20 55.94 9.02 29.46
N SER A 21 55.62 7.78 29.06
CA SER A 21 55.09 6.68 29.90
C SER A 21 53.88 6.90 30.82
N SER A 22 52.78 6.18 30.53
CA SER A 22 52.16 5.29 31.53
C SER A 22 51.47 4.11 30.83
N ALA A 23 51.51 2.92 31.44
CA ALA A 23 50.97 1.70 30.85
C ALA A 23 49.65 1.29 31.54
N ALA A 24 48.53 1.40 30.81
CA ALA A 24 47.23 0.91 31.27
C ALA A 24 46.90 -0.44 30.62
N LYS A 25 46.88 -1.52 31.41
CA LYS A 25 46.45 -2.86 30.96
C LYS A 25 44.92 -2.97 31.02
N SER A 26 44.24 -2.89 29.89
CA SER A 26 42.83 -3.33 29.78
C SER A 26 42.76 -4.82 29.41
N LYS A 27 42.09 -5.63 30.24
CA LYS A 27 41.81 -7.04 29.94
C LYS A 27 40.53 -7.13 29.12
N VAL A 28 40.62 -7.58 27.87
CA VAL A 28 39.45 -7.98 27.06
C VAL A 28 39.21 -9.49 27.22
N PRO A 29 38.00 -9.95 27.59
CA PRO A 29 37.70 -11.38 27.67
C PRO A 29 37.51 -11.97 26.25
N SER A 30 38.29 -13.01 25.91
CA SER A 30 38.18 -13.63 24.58
C SER A 30 36.96 -14.56 24.48
N SER A 31 36.03 -14.24 23.58
CA SER A 31 34.85 -15.06 23.32
C SER A 31 35.19 -16.25 22.41
N ARG A 32 35.66 -17.35 23.04
CA ARG A 32 36.14 -18.58 22.36
C ARG A 32 35.10 -19.34 21.52
N LYS A 33 33.89 -18.79 21.32
CA LYS A 33 32.81 -19.34 20.48
C LYS A 33 32.79 -18.80 19.03
N SER A 34 33.41 -17.65 18.74
CA SER A 34 33.34 -17.03 17.39
C SER A 34 34.09 -17.84 16.31
N ARG A 35 35.28 -18.35 16.62
CA ARG A 35 36.25 -18.90 15.65
C ARG A 35 35.73 -20.07 14.79
N LYS A 36 34.79 -20.89 15.29
CA LYS A 36 34.19 -21.99 14.50
C LYS A 36 33.17 -21.48 13.46
N ARG A 37 32.40 -20.44 13.79
CA ARG A 37 31.38 -19.87 12.89
C ARG A 37 32.04 -19.17 11.70
N THR A 38 33.15 -18.45 11.92
CA THR A 38 33.93 -17.80 10.85
C THR A 38 34.52 -18.82 9.87
N VAL A 39 35.06 -19.94 10.35
CA VAL A 39 35.61 -21.00 9.46
C VAL A 39 34.52 -21.61 8.59
N LEU A 40 33.33 -21.87 9.15
CA LEU A 40 32.20 -22.41 8.39
C LEU A 40 31.69 -21.42 7.32
N ILE A 41 31.54 -20.14 7.67
CA ILE A 41 31.14 -19.09 6.72
C ILE A 41 32.19 -18.95 5.60
N ASN A 42 33.48 -18.91 5.95
CA ASN A 42 34.55 -18.82 4.96
C ASN A 42 34.59 -20.06 4.03
N PHE A 43 34.27 -21.25 4.53
CA PHE A 43 34.13 -22.45 3.71
C PHE A 43 32.98 -22.33 2.69
N PHE A 44 31.81 -21.84 3.12
CA PHE A 44 30.68 -21.62 2.22
C PHE A 44 30.95 -20.53 1.18
N PHE A 45 31.62 -19.43 1.55
CA PHE A 45 32.01 -18.39 0.60
C PHE A 45 33.08 -18.87 -0.41
N ALA A 46 34.12 -19.57 0.06
CA ALA A 46 35.18 -20.07 -0.81
C ALA A 46 34.71 -21.14 -1.81
N ASN A 47 33.68 -21.92 -1.45
CA ASN A 47 33.13 -22.99 -2.30
C ASN A 47 31.77 -22.62 -2.93
N PHE A 48 31.33 -21.37 -2.84
CA PHE A 48 29.99 -20.94 -3.24
C PHE A 48 29.60 -21.39 -4.66
N VAL A 49 30.51 -21.21 -5.63
CA VAL A 49 30.29 -21.60 -7.03
C VAL A 49 30.15 -23.11 -7.19
N LEU A 50 30.97 -23.90 -6.49
CA LEU A 50 30.92 -25.37 -6.55
C LEU A 50 29.64 -25.91 -5.89
N ILE A 51 29.21 -25.29 -4.79
CA ILE A 51 27.95 -25.61 -4.10
C ILE A 51 26.75 -25.24 -4.98
N ALA A 52 26.74 -24.05 -5.58
CA ALA A 52 25.69 -23.63 -6.51
C ALA A 52 25.59 -24.56 -7.73
N LEU A 53 26.74 -24.96 -8.32
CA LEU A 53 26.77 -25.91 -9.45
C LEU A 53 26.24 -27.29 -9.06
N SER A 54 26.69 -27.86 -7.93
CA SER A 54 26.24 -29.17 -7.48
C SER A 54 24.75 -29.20 -7.12
N VAL A 55 24.23 -28.14 -6.48
CA VAL A 55 22.78 -27.97 -6.24
C VAL A 55 22.02 -27.84 -7.57
N SER A 56 22.53 -27.07 -8.53
CA SER A 56 21.89 -26.89 -9.85
C SER A 56 21.86 -28.18 -10.67
N VAL A 57 22.94 -28.96 -10.63
CA VAL A 57 23.02 -30.28 -11.28
C VAL A 57 22.04 -31.24 -10.61
N LEU A 58 21.99 -31.32 -9.27
CA LEU A 58 21.01 -32.14 -8.55
C LEU A 58 19.58 -31.75 -8.90
N PHE A 59 19.26 -30.45 -8.96
CA PHE A 59 17.94 -29.96 -9.33
C PHE A 59 17.55 -30.37 -10.75
N LEU A 60 18.44 -30.18 -11.74
CA LEU A 60 18.24 -30.66 -13.12
C LEU A 60 18.04 -32.18 -13.18
N LEU A 61 18.84 -32.95 -12.42
CA LEU A 61 18.74 -34.41 -12.37
C LEU A 61 17.41 -34.87 -11.73
N THR A 62 16.90 -34.15 -10.72
CA THR A 62 15.55 -34.42 -10.18
C THR A 62 14.44 -34.11 -11.17
N ILE A 63 14.54 -33.03 -11.95
CA ILE A 63 13.56 -32.72 -13.01
C ILE A 63 13.61 -33.78 -14.13
N LEU A 64 14.80 -34.24 -14.52
CA LEU A 64 14.96 -35.28 -15.54
C LEU A 64 14.47 -36.66 -15.10
N LEU A 65 14.62 -37.02 -13.82
CA LEU A 65 14.18 -38.31 -13.29
C LEU A 65 12.71 -38.36 -12.85
N PHE A 66 12.16 -37.26 -12.32
CA PHE A 66 10.84 -37.23 -11.68
C PHE A 66 9.84 -36.27 -12.35
N GLY A 67 10.26 -35.52 -13.36
CA GLY A 67 9.45 -34.50 -14.02
C GLY A 67 9.28 -33.22 -13.19
N VAL A 68 8.64 -32.21 -13.78
CA VAL A 68 8.32 -30.96 -13.09
C VAL A 68 7.13 -31.19 -12.15
N PRO A 69 7.25 -30.91 -10.83
CA PRO A 69 6.13 -31.01 -9.91
C PRO A 69 5.00 -30.06 -10.33
N LYS A 70 3.76 -30.57 -10.36
CA LYS A 70 2.59 -29.71 -10.57
C LYS A 70 2.43 -28.77 -9.35
N PRO A 71 2.06 -27.49 -9.55
CA PRO A 71 1.84 -26.58 -8.42
C PRO A 71 0.72 -27.12 -7.52
N LEU A 72 0.94 -27.06 -6.21
CA LEU A 72 -0.07 -27.40 -5.20
C LEU A 72 -1.17 -26.34 -5.23
N SER A 73 -2.26 -26.62 -5.94
CA SER A 73 -3.49 -25.83 -5.83
C SER A 73 -4.11 -26.03 -4.45
N SER A 74 -3.95 -25.04 -3.57
CA SER A 74 -4.62 -25.02 -2.27
C SER A 74 -6.13 -24.83 -2.45
N PRO A 75 -7.00 -25.76 -2.01
CA PRO A 75 -8.43 -25.54 -2.02
C PRO A 75 -8.81 -24.66 -0.81
N PHE A 76 -8.86 -23.34 -1.01
CA PHE A 76 -9.50 -22.44 -0.05
C PHE A 76 -11.00 -22.77 0.03
N LYS A 77 -11.38 -23.61 0.99
CA LYS A 77 -12.79 -23.92 1.29
C LYS A 77 -13.39 -22.78 2.10
N SER A 78 -14.03 -21.82 1.43
CA SER A 78 -14.85 -20.79 2.06
C SER A 78 -16.18 -21.38 2.58
N HIS A 79 -16.17 -21.92 3.80
CA HIS A 79 -17.39 -22.36 4.48
C HIS A 79 -18.22 -21.19 5.02
N HIS A 80 -18.82 -20.42 4.11
CA HIS A 80 -19.92 -19.50 4.43
C HIS A 80 -21.10 -19.77 3.50
N SER A 81 -22.01 -20.63 3.95
CA SER A 81 -23.34 -20.81 3.35
C SER A 81 -24.21 -19.58 3.60
N ARG A 82 -23.96 -18.49 2.85
CA ARG A 82 -24.96 -17.42 2.71
C ARG A 82 -26.09 -17.96 1.85
N VAL A 83 -27.31 -17.99 2.40
CA VAL A 83 -28.53 -18.23 1.63
C VAL A 83 -28.72 -17.03 0.70
N VAL A 84 -28.32 -17.19 -0.56
CA VAL A 84 -28.58 -16.18 -1.60
C VAL A 84 -30.03 -16.35 -2.03
N ASN A 85 -30.90 -15.47 -1.55
CA ASN A 85 -32.23 -15.31 -2.11
C ASN A 85 -32.09 -14.77 -3.55
N HIS A 86 -32.12 -15.68 -4.53
CA HIS A 86 -32.18 -15.29 -5.94
C HIS A 86 -33.44 -14.46 -6.20
N ARG A 87 -33.27 -13.14 -6.39
CA ARG A 87 -34.26 -12.32 -7.10
C ARG A 87 -34.46 -12.96 -8.48
N LYS A 88 -35.71 -13.28 -8.84
CA LYS A 88 -36.02 -13.89 -10.13
C LYS A 88 -35.46 -13.02 -11.26
N PRO A 89 -34.78 -13.58 -12.27
CA PRO A 89 -34.31 -12.80 -13.40
C PRO A 89 -35.51 -12.23 -14.15
N ILE A 90 -35.49 -10.92 -14.41
CA ILE A 90 -36.50 -10.26 -15.24
C ILE A 90 -36.25 -10.73 -16.68
N SER A 91 -37.16 -11.53 -17.23
CA SER A 91 -37.12 -11.93 -18.63
C SER A 91 -37.47 -10.73 -19.51
N ARG A 92 -36.44 -9.99 -19.93
CA ARG A 92 -36.59 -9.00 -21.01
C ARG A 92 -36.56 -9.76 -22.34
N LYS A 93 -37.60 -9.57 -23.16
CA LYS A 93 -37.60 -10.07 -24.55
C LYS A 93 -36.45 -9.39 -25.32
N PRO A 94 -35.71 -10.11 -26.18
CA PRO A 94 -34.73 -9.47 -27.04
C PRO A 94 -35.45 -8.56 -28.03
N ILE A 95 -35.10 -7.27 -28.04
CA ILE A 95 -35.43 -6.36 -29.14
C ILE A 95 -34.46 -6.71 -30.26
N SER A 96 -34.98 -7.27 -31.35
CA SER A 96 -34.19 -7.71 -32.50
C SER A 96 -33.90 -6.55 -33.44
N ASP A 97 -33.11 -5.57 -32.99
CA ASP A 97 -32.52 -4.58 -33.89
C ASP A 97 -31.37 -5.24 -34.65
N LEU A 98 -31.68 -5.79 -35.83
CA LEU A 98 -30.72 -6.29 -36.81
C LEU A 98 -29.87 -5.12 -37.35
N ASN A 99 -28.92 -4.64 -36.55
CA ASN A 99 -27.70 -3.92 -36.97
C ASN A 99 -26.74 -3.57 -35.80
N SER A 100 -27.12 -3.74 -34.53
CA SER A 100 -26.22 -3.44 -33.41
C SER A 100 -25.30 -4.61 -33.06
N SER A 101 -24.05 -4.57 -33.51
CA SER A 101 -22.98 -5.54 -33.14
C SER A 101 -22.39 -5.30 -31.73
N GLY A 102 -23.08 -4.55 -30.88
CA GLY A 102 -22.65 -4.20 -29.52
C GLY A 102 -23.11 -5.18 -28.45
N ALA A 103 -22.51 -5.10 -27.27
CA ALA A 103 -22.99 -5.81 -26.09
C ALA A 103 -24.38 -5.32 -25.66
N VAL A 104 -25.26 -6.25 -25.27
CA VAL A 104 -26.62 -5.91 -24.79
C VAL A 104 -26.51 -5.33 -23.38
N VAL A 105 -26.75 -4.03 -23.25
CA VAL A 105 -26.70 -3.28 -21.99
C VAL A 105 -27.84 -2.25 -21.91
N ASP A 106 -28.24 -1.88 -20.69
CA ASP A 106 -29.34 -0.93 -20.47
C ASP A 106 -28.95 0.52 -20.81
N ILE A 107 -27.68 0.88 -20.59
CA ILE A 107 -27.13 2.22 -20.82
C ILE A 107 -25.74 2.08 -21.43
N THR A 108 -25.44 2.87 -22.47
CA THR A 108 -24.07 3.14 -22.91
C THR A 108 -23.78 4.63 -22.72
N THR A 109 -22.56 4.98 -22.31
CA THR A 109 -22.17 6.39 -22.09
C THR A 109 -22.37 7.21 -23.36
N LYS A 110 -22.08 6.65 -24.54
CA LYS A 110 -22.32 7.33 -25.83
C LYS A 110 -23.81 7.66 -26.04
N ASN A 111 -24.69 6.66 -25.96
CA ASN A 111 -26.13 6.88 -26.20
C ASN A 111 -26.78 7.76 -25.12
N LEU A 112 -26.15 7.86 -23.94
CA LEU A 112 -26.55 8.78 -22.88
C LEU A 112 -26.10 10.22 -23.20
N TYR A 113 -24.83 10.41 -23.60
CA TYR A 113 -24.31 11.71 -24.05
C TYR A 113 -25.07 12.25 -25.27
N ASP A 114 -25.43 11.41 -26.23
CA ASP A 114 -26.23 11.81 -27.40
C ASP A 114 -27.67 12.28 -27.04
N LYS A 115 -28.11 12.13 -25.78
CA LYS A 115 -29.49 12.39 -25.31
C LYS A 115 -29.60 13.39 -24.14
N ILE A 116 -28.52 13.71 -23.45
CA ILE A 116 -28.53 14.65 -22.34
C ILE A 116 -28.37 16.07 -22.91
N ASP A 117 -29.23 17.00 -22.46
CA ASP A 117 -29.20 18.40 -22.90
C ASP A 117 -28.07 19.25 -22.24
N PHE A 118 -27.45 18.71 -21.19
CA PHE A 118 -26.35 19.33 -20.41
C PHE A 118 -26.65 20.74 -19.89
N LEU A 119 -27.92 21.01 -19.52
CA LEU A 119 -28.33 22.27 -18.90
C LEU A 119 -27.74 22.41 -17.49
N ASP A 120 -27.21 23.60 -17.17
CA ASP A 120 -26.68 23.97 -15.85
C ASP A 120 -27.71 24.82 -15.10
N GLU A 121 -28.80 24.18 -14.66
CA GLU A 121 -29.90 24.82 -13.91
C GLU A 121 -29.67 24.75 -12.39
N ASP A 122 -30.08 25.78 -11.65
CA ASP A 122 -29.92 25.80 -10.18
C ASP A 122 -30.96 24.89 -9.48
N GLY A 123 -30.53 23.71 -9.06
CA GLY A 123 -31.33 22.74 -8.31
C GLY A 123 -31.67 23.11 -6.85
N GLY A 124 -31.29 24.30 -6.40
CA GLY A 124 -31.53 24.79 -5.04
C GLY A 124 -30.42 24.38 -4.06
N PRO A 125 -30.74 23.75 -2.90
CA PRO A 125 -29.73 23.27 -1.95
C PRO A 125 -28.77 22.23 -2.56
N TRP A 126 -29.28 21.36 -3.43
CA TRP A 126 -28.44 20.51 -4.28
C TRP A 126 -28.30 21.19 -5.65
N LYS A 127 -27.20 21.96 -5.80
CA LYS A 127 -27.01 22.89 -6.92
C LYS A 127 -27.15 22.28 -8.32
N GLN A 128 -26.71 21.04 -8.50
CA GLN A 128 -26.66 20.33 -9.79
C GLN A 128 -27.69 19.18 -9.86
N GLY A 129 -28.81 19.31 -9.14
CA GLY A 129 -29.84 18.28 -9.07
C GLY A 129 -31.22 18.89 -8.87
N TRP A 130 -32.01 18.34 -7.97
CA TRP A 130 -33.37 18.82 -7.68
C TRP A 130 -33.76 18.56 -6.23
N ILE A 131 -34.90 19.10 -5.81
CA ILE A 131 -35.47 18.84 -4.48
C ILE A 131 -35.91 17.37 -4.40
N VAL A 132 -35.13 16.57 -3.68
CA VAL A 132 -35.43 15.16 -3.41
C VAL A 132 -36.58 15.07 -2.39
N ASN A 133 -37.67 14.42 -2.79
CA ASN A 133 -38.83 14.18 -1.94
C ASN A 133 -38.95 12.69 -1.60
N TYR A 134 -39.41 12.39 -0.39
CA TYR A 134 -39.73 11.06 0.11
C TYR A 134 -41.08 11.13 0.84
N LYS A 135 -41.83 10.03 0.85
CA LYS A 135 -43.13 9.92 1.54
C LYS A 135 -42.95 9.70 3.04
N GLY A 136 -41.87 9.01 3.43
CA GLY A 136 -41.55 8.65 4.81
C GLY A 136 -41.94 7.22 5.18
N ASP A 137 -42.71 6.52 4.35
CA ASP A 137 -43.19 5.14 4.55
C ASP A 137 -42.34 4.08 3.82
N GLU A 138 -41.35 4.51 3.02
CA GLU A 138 -40.58 3.61 2.14
C GLU A 138 -39.79 2.51 2.89
N TRP A 139 -39.56 2.69 4.19
CA TRP A 139 -38.71 1.83 5.02
C TRP A 139 -39.47 1.10 6.15
N ASP A 140 -40.80 1.14 6.14
CA ASP A 140 -41.65 0.46 7.12
C ASP A 140 -41.53 -1.08 7.03
N GLY A 141 -41.39 -1.60 5.81
CA GLY A 141 -41.23 -3.05 5.54
C GLY A 141 -39.80 -3.56 5.66
N GLU A 142 -38.80 -2.75 5.32
CA GLU A 142 -37.37 -3.05 5.52
C GLU A 142 -36.63 -1.76 5.91
N LYS A 143 -35.92 -1.77 7.05
CA LYS A 143 -35.17 -0.60 7.52
C LYS A 143 -34.02 -0.24 6.57
N LEU A 144 -33.90 1.06 6.26
CA LEU A 144 -32.71 1.63 5.63
C LEU A 144 -31.45 1.32 6.46
N LYS A 145 -30.43 0.77 5.80
CA LYS A 145 -29.12 0.45 6.40
C LYS A 145 -28.13 1.55 6.05
N VAL A 146 -27.77 2.37 7.02
CA VAL A 146 -26.81 3.47 6.86
C VAL A 146 -25.44 3.03 7.34
N PHE A 147 -24.43 3.15 6.47
CA PHE A 147 -23.03 2.92 6.79
C PHE A 147 -22.28 4.25 6.73
N VAL A 148 -21.81 4.73 7.88
CA VAL A 148 -20.88 5.87 7.93
C VAL A 148 -19.47 5.30 7.79
N VAL A 149 -18.72 5.81 6.80
CA VAL A 149 -17.39 5.27 6.43
C VAL A 149 -16.33 6.37 6.62
N PRO A 150 -15.66 6.43 7.78
CA PRO A 150 -14.55 7.34 8.01
C PRO A 150 -13.37 7.03 7.10
N HIS A 151 -12.81 8.06 6.49
CA HIS A 151 -11.66 8.01 5.59
C HIS A 151 -10.82 9.28 5.74
N SER A 152 -9.63 9.28 5.15
CA SER A 152 -8.83 10.47 4.89
C SER A 152 -8.21 10.30 3.52
N HIS A 153 -8.35 11.29 2.65
CA HIS A 153 -7.64 11.32 1.38
C HIS A 153 -6.26 11.94 1.60
N ASN A 154 -5.21 11.29 1.11
CA ASN A 154 -3.83 11.68 1.38
C ASN A 154 -3.06 11.77 0.05
N ASP A 155 -3.16 12.91 -0.64
CA ASP A 155 -2.46 13.14 -1.92
C ASP A 155 -0.96 12.80 -1.84
N PRO A 156 -0.45 11.83 -2.63
CA PRO A 156 0.98 11.52 -2.74
C PRO A 156 1.74 12.57 -3.57
N GLY A 157 1.67 13.83 -3.12
CA GLY A 157 2.17 15.02 -3.81
C GLY A 157 1.05 15.80 -4.50
N TRP A 158 0.86 17.07 -4.10
CA TRP A 158 -0.09 18.00 -4.74
C TRP A 158 0.34 19.45 -4.50
N LYS A 159 -0.06 20.05 -3.37
CA LYS A 159 0.39 21.39 -2.95
C LYS A 159 1.71 21.36 -2.19
N LEU A 160 1.97 20.26 -1.52
CA LEU A 160 3.24 19.91 -0.88
C LEU A 160 3.82 18.67 -1.58
N THR A 161 5.11 18.41 -1.36
CA THR A 161 5.77 17.16 -1.76
C THR A 161 5.29 15.97 -0.93
N VAL A 162 5.59 14.74 -1.40
CA VAL A 162 5.31 13.50 -0.68
C VAL A 162 5.92 13.53 0.73
N GLU A 163 7.18 13.93 0.83
CA GLU A 163 7.92 14.09 2.10
C GLU A 163 7.22 15.05 3.06
N GLU A 164 6.86 16.24 2.59
CA GLU A 164 6.24 17.28 3.42
C GLU A 164 4.86 16.85 3.93
N TYR A 165 4.02 16.25 3.07
CA TYR A 165 2.74 15.67 3.51
C TYR A 165 2.95 14.53 4.52
N TYR A 166 3.90 13.64 4.30
CA TYR A 166 4.20 12.55 5.23
C TYR A 166 4.62 13.08 6.61
N ASP A 167 5.60 13.98 6.65
CA ASP A 167 6.21 14.48 7.88
C ASP A 167 5.28 15.41 8.67
N GLN A 168 4.41 16.17 7.98
CA GLN A 168 3.49 17.12 8.60
C GLN A 168 2.09 16.55 8.87
N GLN A 169 1.64 15.53 8.13
CA GLN A 169 0.24 15.07 8.13
C GLN A 169 0.10 13.54 8.15
N SER A 170 0.46 12.82 7.07
CA SER A 170 0.03 11.43 6.86
C SER A 170 0.51 10.48 7.96
N ARG A 171 1.74 10.64 8.47
CA ARG A 171 2.24 9.81 9.60
C ARG A 171 1.45 10.04 10.89
N HIS A 172 0.98 11.27 11.13
CA HIS A 172 0.18 11.63 12.29
C HIS A 172 -1.25 11.10 12.18
N ILE A 173 -1.80 11.10 10.97
CA ILE A 173 -3.10 10.51 10.67
C ILE A 173 -3.05 9.00 10.93
N LEU A 174 -2.04 8.28 10.41
CA LEU A 174 -1.85 6.84 10.64
C LEU A 174 -1.64 6.49 12.13
N ASP A 175 -0.80 7.26 12.85
CA ASP A 175 -0.67 7.14 14.30
C ASP A 175 -2.02 7.30 15.03
N THR A 176 -2.79 8.32 14.64
CA THR A 176 -4.10 8.63 15.24
C THR A 176 -5.13 7.56 14.93
N ILE A 177 -5.11 6.96 13.74
CA ILE A 177 -5.98 5.84 13.35
C ILE A 177 -5.70 4.64 14.27
N VAL A 178 -4.43 4.23 14.41
CA VAL A 178 -4.06 3.08 15.26
C VAL A 178 -4.46 3.32 16.72
N GLU A 179 -4.20 4.51 17.26
CA GLU A 179 -4.58 4.86 18.64
C GLU A 179 -6.12 4.92 18.82
N THR A 180 -6.84 5.50 17.86
CA THR A 180 -8.27 5.80 17.99
C THR A 180 -9.14 4.57 17.75
N LEU A 181 -8.78 3.70 16.81
CA LEU A 181 -9.50 2.46 16.57
C LEU A 181 -9.30 1.46 17.72
N SER A 182 -8.10 1.41 18.31
CA SER A 182 -7.78 0.52 19.44
C SER A 182 -8.61 0.82 20.71
N LYS A 183 -9.21 2.01 20.82
CA LYS A 183 -10.04 2.43 21.97
C LYS A 183 -11.50 1.97 21.91
N ASP A 184 -12.03 1.58 20.75
CA ASP A 184 -13.43 1.14 20.61
C ASP A 184 -13.57 0.26 19.35
N THR A 185 -13.86 -1.03 19.57
CA THR A 185 -13.93 -2.07 18.52
C THR A 185 -15.01 -1.84 17.47
N ARG A 186 -15.97 -0.94 17.73
CA ARG A 186 -17.02 -0.55 16.79
C ARG A 186 -16.53 0.45 15.75
N ARG A 187 -15.45 1.20 16.03
CA ARG A 187 -14.92 2.22 15.12
C ARG A 187 -14.35 1.55 13.87
N LYS A 188 -14.61 2.18 12.73
CA LYS A 188 -14.14 1.77 11.41
C LYS A 188 -13.35 2.91 10.75
N PHE A 189 -12.40 2.56 9.90
CA PHE A 189 -11.71 3.50 9.02
C PHE A 189 -11.29 2.77 7.74
N ILE A 190 -11.22 3.48 6.62
CA ILE A 190 -10.62 2.97 5.37
C ILE A 190 -9.35 3.76 5.01
N TRP A 191 -8.33 3.06 4.53
CA TRP A 191 -7.08 3.64 4.04
C TRP A 191 -6.82 3.21 2.60
N GLU A 192 -6.31 4.11 1.76
CA GLU A 192 -6.08 3.87 0.33
C GLU A 192 -4.58 3.86 0.00
N GLU A 193 -3.89 4.97 0.25
CA GLU A 193 -2.61 5.25 -0.39
C GLU A 193 -1.46 4.41 0.23
N MET A 194 -1.02 3.33 -0.45
CA MET A 194 0.04 2.45 0.07
C MET A 194 1.42 3.09 0.13
N SER A 195 1.69 4.12 -0.68
CA SER A 195 2.95 4.87 -0.63
C SER A 195 3.23 5.49 0.75
N TYR A 196 2.21 6.06 1.39
CA TYR A 196 2.33 6.56 2.77
C TYR A 196 2.27 5.45 3.82
N LEU A 197 1.50 4.37 3.58
CA LEU A 197 1.44 3.27 4.54
C LEU A 197 2.76 2.49 4.62
N GLU A 198 3.43 2.21 3.49
CA GLU A 198 4.76 1.57 3.47
C GLU A 198 5.76 2.41 4.28
N ARG A 199 5.78 3.71 4.02
CA ARG A 199 6.72 4.63 4.67
C ARG A 199 6.47 4.72 6.17
N TRP A 200 5.21 4.85 6.59
CA TRP A 200 4.83 4.78 8.00
C TRP A 200 5.18 3.43 8.62
N TRP A 201 4.93 2.32 7.93
CA TRP A 201 5.19 0.98 8.42
C TRP A 201 6.68 0.76 8.71
N ARG A 202 7.56 1.26 7.82
CA ARG A 202 9.01 1.22 8.03
C ARG A 202 9.46 2.03 9.24
N ASP A 203 8.86 3.18 9.47
CA ASP A 203 9.24 4.10 10.54
C ASP A 203 8.54 3.78 11.90
N ALA A 204 7.48 2.97 11.87
CA ALA A 204 6.68 2.60 13.05
C ALA A 204 7.36 1.55 13.95
N SER A 205 7.12 1.68 15.27
CA SER A 205 7.51 0.68 16.26
C SER A 205 6.79 -0.66 16.05
N GLU A 206 7.38 -1.75 16.56
CA GLU A 206 6.78 -3.09 16.53
C GLU A 206 5.35 -3.07 17.12
N ASP A 207 5.15 -2.45 18.28
CA ASP A 207 3.84 -2.33 18.95
C ASP A 207 2.77 -1.65 18.06
N LYS A 208 3.16 -0.61 17.30
CA LYS A 208 2.26 0.08 16.37
C LYS A 208 1.93 -0.81 15.16
N ARG A 209 2.93 -1.52 14.62
CA ARG A 209 2.75 -2.46 13.50
C ARG A 209 1.89 -3.67 13.89
N GLU A 210 2.06 -4.19 15.10
CA GLU A 210 1.20 -5.25 15.64
C GLU A 210 -0.24 -4.74 15.85
N SER A 211 -0.39 -3.56 16.46
CA SER A 211 -1.71 -2.93 16.65
C SER A 211 -2.43 -2.70 15.31
N PHE A 212 -1.75 -2.12 14.32
CA PHE A 212 -2.26 -1.96 12.96
C PHE A 212 -2.68 -3.30 12.35
N SER A 213 -1.82 -4.32 12.43
CA SER A 213 -2.10 -5.67 11.93
C SER A 213 -3.36 -6.26 12.56
N ASN A 214 -3.59 -6.03 13.85
CA ASN A 214 -4.75 -6.55 14.57
C ASN A 214 -6.03 -5.79 14.21
N LEU A 215 -5.94 -4.48 13.94
CA LEU A 215 -7.04 -3.66 13.43
C LEU A 215 -7.46 -4.04 12.00
N VAL A 216 -6.52 -4.50 11.16
CA VAL A 216 -6.85 -5.07 9.85
C VAL A 216 -7.48 -6.45 10.01
N LYS A 217 -6.88 -7.36 10.80
CA LYS A 217 -7.42 -8.71 11.04
C LYS A 217 -8.82 -8.73 11.65
N ASN A 218 -9.16 -7.76 12.49
CA ASN A 218 -10.48 -7.65 13.12
C ASN A 218 -11.48 -6.80 12.30
N GLY A 219 -11.07 -6.31 11.12
CA GLY A 219 -11.89 -5.51 10.21
C GLY A 219 -12.29 -4.15 10.77
N GLN A 220 -11.53 -3.56 11.68
CA GLN A 220 -11.68 -2.15 12.07
C GLN A 220 -11.02 -1.19 11.08
N LEU A 221 -9.90 -1.62 10.50
CA LEU A 221 -9.22 -0.91 9.42
C LEU A 221 -9.31 -1.75 8.15
N GLU A 222 -9.81 -1.18 7.07
CA GLU A 222 -9.86 -1.82 5.75
C GLU A 222 -8.94 -1.06 4.79
N ILE A 223 -8.15 -1.80 4.01
CA ILE A 223 -7.37 -1.23 2.91
C ILE A 223 -8.26 -1.31 1.67
N VAL A 224 -8.55 -0.15 1.08
CA VAL A 224 -9.38 -0.01 -0.14
C VAL A 224 -8.48 0.43 -1.30
N GLY A 225 -8.77 -0.01 -2.53
CA GLY A 225 -7.86 0.18 -3.66
C GLY A 225 -6.61 -0.69 -3.52
N GLY A 226 -5.72 -0.32 -2.59
CA GLY A 226 -4.48 -1.02 -2.27
C GLY A 226 -3.33 -0.66 -3.20
N GLY A 227 -3.51 0.33 -4.07
CA GLY A 227 -2.45 0.86 -4.93
C GLY A 227 -1.46 1.73 -4.16
N TRP A 228 -0.30 1.95 -4.76
CA TRP A 228 0.69 2.93 -4.31
C TRP A 228 0.07 4.34 -4.23
N VAL A 229 -0.82 4.67 -5.18
CA VAL A 229 -1.59 5.91 -5.29
C VAL A 229 -3.00 5.66 -5.84
N MET A 230 -3.93 6.57 -5.54
CA MET A 230 -5.13 6.76 -6.36
C MET A 230 -4.72 7.42 -7.70
N ASN A 231 -4.50 6.62 -8.73
CA ASN A 231 -3.93 7.09 -10.00
C ASN A 231 -4.93 7.93 -10.84
N ASP A 232 -4.39 8.80 -11.70
CA ASP A 232 -5.18 9.45 -12.76
C ASP A 232 -5.79 8.41 -13.71
N GLU A 233 -7.04 8.59 -14.12
CA GLU A 233 -7.76 7.72 -15.06
C GLU A 233 -7.73 8.24 -16.51
N ALA A 234 -7.24 9.46 -16.76
CA ALA A 234 -7.23 10.08 -18.10
C ALA A 234 -5.92 9.84 -18.88
N ASN A 235 -4.76 10.06 -18.26
CA ASN A 235 -3.45 10.03 -18.93
C ASN A 235 -2.64 8.75 -18.62
N SER A 236 -3.04 7.98 -17.61
CA SER A 236 -2.30 6.80 -17.16
C SER A 236 -2.38 5.66 -18.19
N HIS A 237 -1.22 5.15 -18.60
CA HIS A 237 -1.16 3.93 -19.39
C HIS A 237 -1.48 2.72 -18.49
N PHE A 238 -2.32 1.79 -18.97
CA PHE A 238 -2.80 0.65 -18.17
C PHE A 238 -1.68 -0.19 -17.52
N TYR A 239 -0.49 -0.25 -18.14
CA TYR A 239 0.68 -0.92 -17.56
C TYR A 239 1.10 -0.26 -16.23
N ALA A 240 1.13 1.07 -16.16
CA ALA A 240 1.49 1.79 -14.94
C ALA A 240 0.40 1.66 -13.85
N ILE A 241 -0.87 1.56 -14.26
CA ILE A 241 -1.99 1.25 -13.35
C ILE A 241 -1.84 -0.16 -12.76
N ILE A 242 -1.39 -1.14 -13.55
CA ILE A 242 -1.13 -2.50 -13.06
C ILE A 242 0.16 -2.57 -12.21
N GLU A 243 1.20 -1.81 -12.56
CA GLU A 243 2.48 -1.81 -11.84
C GLU A 243 2.37 -1.20 -10.43
N GLN A 244 1.42 -0.28 -10.23
CA GLN A 244 1.23 0.39 -8.95
C GLN A 244 0.24 -0.30 -7.99
N VAL A 245 -0.43 -1.39 -8.42
CA VAL A 245 -1.44 -2.16 -7.66
C VAL A 245 -0.93 -3.57 -7.31
#